data_AF-A0A1J5NB05-F1
#
_entry.id   AF-A0A1J5NB05-F1
#
_cell.length_a   1.000
_cell.length_b   1.000
_cell.length_c   1.000
_cell.angle_alpha   90.00
_cell.angle_beta   90.00
_cell.angle_gamma   90.00
#
_symmetry.space_group_name_H-M   'P 1'
#
loop_
_entity.id
_entity.type
_entity.pdbx_description
1 polymer ?
#
loop_
_entity_poly.entity_id
_entity_poly.type
_entity_poly.pdbx_seq_one_letter_code
_entity_poly.pdbx_strand_id
1 'polypeptide(L)'
;MEKLSECLTKLEPLKTKSFDDFEQDPYLRDIVERNLEVAAQCCIDIANRVISLEDLEKPEDYYSAFITLGQAGILPLKFARSFAGIAGFRNILVRRPMLLGAETPN
;
A
#
# COMPACT_ATOMS: atom_id res chain seq x y z
N MET A 1 -2.97 5.51 13.30
CA MET A 1 -4.22 5.25 12.54
C MET A 1 -4.77 6.50 11.86
N GLU A 2 -4.72 7.69 12.49
CA GLU A 2 -5.15 8.96 11.89
C GLU A 2 -4.55 9.23 10.50
N LYS A 3 -3.25 8.94 10.32
CA LYS A 3 -2.57 9.18 9.05
C LYS A 3 -3.12 8.39 7.86
N LEU A 4 -3.51 7.14 8.09
CA LEU A 4 -4.15 6.31 7.06
C LEU A 4 -5.48 6.92 6.65
N SER A 5 -6.28 7.37 7.64
CA SER A 5 -7.56 8.03 7.39
C SER A 5 -7.41 9.32 6.59
N GLU A 6 -6.41 10.15 6.92
CA GLU A 6 -6.10 11.36 6.14
C GLU A 6 -5.77 11.04 4.68
N CYS A 7 -4.93 10.03 4.43
CA CYS A 7 -4.56 9.63 3.07
C CYS A 7 -5.78 9.15 2.29
N LEU A 8 -6.62 8.30 2.90
CA LEU A 8 -7.86 7.83 2.27
C LEU A 8 -8.84 8.99 1.99
N THR A 9 -8.94 9.95 2.90
CA THR A 9 -9.79 11.14 2.72
C THR A 9 -9.32 11.99 1.54
N LYS A 10 -8.00 12.12 1.35
CA LYS A 10 -7.41 12.84 0.20
C LYS A 10 -7.58 12.08 -1.11
N LEU A 11 -7.55 10.75 -1.08
CA LEU A 11 -7.71 9.91 -2.26
C LEU A 11 -9.17 9.77 -2.71
N GLU A 12 -10.13 9.84 -1.79
CA GLU A 12 -11.55 9.65 -2.09
C GLU A 12 -12.09 10.54 -3.22
N PRO A 13 -11.87 11.87 -3.24
CA PRO A 13 -12.33 12.71 -4.35
C PRO A 13 -11.63 12.37 -5.68
N LEU A 14 -10.41 11.83 -5.63
CA LEU A 14 -9.60 11.54 -6.82
C LEU A 14 -10.06 10.26 -7.54
N LYS A 15 -10.84 9.39 -6.88
CA LYS A 15 -11.45 8.20 -7.51
C LYS A 15 -12.40 8.51 -8.67
N THR A 16 -12.86 9.76 -8.76
CA THR A 16 -13.73 10.23 -9.85
C THR A 16 -12.96 10.68 -11.09
N LYS A 17 -11.63 10.82 -11.00
CA LYS A 17 -10.77 11.16 -12.12
C LYS A 17 -10.54 9.95 -13.02
N SER A 18 -10.43 10.20 -14.32
CA SER A 18 -10.08 9.16 -15.28
C SER A 18 -8.59 8.79 -15.16
N PHE A 19 -8.22 7.63 -15.73
CA PHE A 19 -6.81 7.27 -15.83
C PHE A 19 -6.04 8.26 -16.72
N ASP A 20 -6.66 8.75 -17.79
CA ASP A 20 -6.07 9.75 -18.69
C ASP A 20 -5.77 11.07 -17.95
N ASP A 21 -6.67 11.54 -17.07
CA ASP A 21 -6.42 12.70 -16.21
C ASP A 21 -5.21 12.47 -15.30
N PHE A 22 -5.10 11.27 -14.72
CA PHE A 22 -3.99 10.88 -13.85
C PHE A 22 -2.65 10.81 -14.61
N GLU A 23 -2.67 10.32 -15.86
CA GLU A 23 -1.47 10.19 -16.68
C GLU A 23 -0.95 11.55 -17.18
N GLN A 24 -1.87 12.45 -17.54
CA GLN A 24 -1.52 13.76 -18.11
C GLN A 24 -1.23 14.85 -17.06
N ASP A 25 -1.73 14.72 -15.83
CA ASP A 25 -1.48 15.69 -14.75
C ASP A 25 -0.40 15.18 -13.78
N PRO A 26 0.85 15.69 -13.88
CA PRO A 26 1.93 15.26 -13.00
C PRO A 26 1.69 15.59 -11.53
N TYR A 27 0.94 16.65 -11.22
CA TYR A 27 0.63 17.01 -9.83
C TYR A 27 -0.42 16.06 -9.24
N LEU A 28 -1.44 15.72 -10.02
CA LEU A 28 -2.43 14.71 -9.62
C LEU A 28 -1.73 13.38 -9.34
N ARG A 29 -0.82 12.97 -10.23
CA ARG A 29 -0.02 11.76 -10.05
C ARG A 29 0.78 11.78 -8.76
N ASP A 30 1.57 12.82 -8.53
CA ASP A 30 2.41 12.93 -7.34
C ASP A 30 1.57 12.87 -6.05
N ILE A 31 0.40 13.53 -6.05
CA ILE A 31 -0.54 13.49 -4.93
C ILE A 31 -1.06 12.06 -4.71
N VAL A 32 -1.52 11.38 -5.75
CA VAL A 32 -2.08 10.03 -5.65
C VAL A 32 -1.01 9.03 -5.21
N GLU A 33 0.15 9.01 -5.89
CA GLU A 33 1.27 8.11 -5.59
C GLU A 33 1.75 8.29 -4.14
N ARG A 34 1.93 9.53 -3.70
CA ARG A 34 2.37 9.81 -2.33
C ARG A 34 1.35 9.38 -1.28
N ASN A 35 0.06 9.63 -1.50
CA ASN A 35 -0.96 9.21 -0.53
C ASN A 35 -1.10 7.68 -0.48
N LEU A 36 -0.96 6.99 -1.62
CA LEU A 36 -0.94 5.53 -1.68
C LEU A 36 0.29 4.92 -1.00
N GLU A 37 1.48 5.52 -1.20
CA GLU A 37 2.71 5.13 -0.53
C GLU A 37 2.55 5.20 1.00
N VAL A 38 2.06 6.33 1.51
CA VAL A 38 1.87 6.56 2.94
C VAL A 38 0.80 5.65 3.51
N ALA A 39 -0.31 5.43 2.80
CA ALA A 39 -1.36 4.51 3.21
C ALA A 39 -0.83 3.07 3.32
N ALA A 40 -0.07 2.61 2.33
CA ALA A 40 0.55 1.29 2.33
C ALA A 40 1.55 1.12 3.49
N GLN A 41 2.38 2.14 3.75
CA GLN A 41 3.28 2.14 4.91
C GLN A 41 2.51 2.03 6.23
N CYS A 42 1.42 2.80 6.38
CA CYS A 42 0.59 2.73 7.58
C CYS A 42 0.02 1.33 7.80
N CYS A 43 -0.41 0.64 6.74
CA CYS A 43 -0.88 -0.74 6.84
C CYS A 43 0.22 -1.71 7.33
N ILE A 44 1.45 -1.56 6.83
CA ILE A 44 2.61 -2.36 7.25
C ILE A 44 2.94 -2.09 8.72
N ASP A 45 2.95 -0.83 9.13
CA ASP A 45 3.24 -0.43 10.51
C ASP A 45 2.19 -0.98 11.48
N ILE A 46 0.90 -0.94 11.10
CA ILE A 46 -0.19 -1.56 11.87
C ILE A 46 0.03 -3.06 11.98
N ALA A 47 0.37 -3.74 10.87
CA ALA A 47 0.58 -5.18 10.90
C ALA A 47 1.72 -5.57 11.86
N ASN A 48 2.86 -4.89 11.76
CA ASN A 48 4.00 -5.09 12.67
C ASN A 48 3.65 -4.78 14.12
N ARG A 49 2.86 -3.72 14.36
CA ARG A 49 2.42 -3.36 15.71
C ARG A 49 1.55 -4.45 16.32
N VAL A 50 0.62 -5.02 15.54
CA VAL A 50 -0.25 -6.10 16.00
C VAL A 50 0.57 -7.36 16.30
N ILE A 51 1.49 -7.76 15.41
CA ILE A 51 2.41 -8.89 15.66
C ILE A 51 3.15 -8.72 16.99
N SER A 52 3.67 -7.52 17.25
CA SER A 52 4.37 -7.21 18.49
C SER A 52 3.47 -7.19 19.74
N LEU A 53 2.18 -6.86 19.60
CA LEU A 53 1.23 -6.85 20.70
C LEU A 53 0.74 -8.25 21.06
N GLU A 54 0.61 -9.11 20.06
CA GLU A 54 0.15 -10.50 20.18
C GLU A 54 1.31 -11.48 20.42
N ASP A 55 2.53 -10.98 20.65
CA ASP A 55 3.77 -11.74 20.86
C ASP A 55 4.01 -12.84 19.81
N LEU A 56 3.66 -12.53 18.56
CA LEU A 56 3.78 -13.46 17.44
C LEU A 56 5.23 -13.52 16.92
N GLU A 57 5.53 -14.61 16.22
CA GLU A 57 6.82 -14.77 15.55
C GLU A 57 7.10 -13.59 14.61
N LYS A 58 8.30 -13.03 14.74
CA LYS A 58 8.71 -11.87 13.99
C LYS A 58 8.82 -12.23 12.50
N PRO A 59 8.11 -11.53 11.61
CA PRO A 59 8.16 -11.83 10.18
C PRO A 59 9.52 -11.45 9.58
N GLU A 60 9.95 -12.20 8.57
CA GLU A 60 11.20 -11.95 7.83
C GLU A 60 11.10 -10.67 6.98
N ASP A 61 9.91 -10.38 6.44
CA ASP A 61 9.63 -9.23 5.61
C ASP A 61 8.17 -8.74 5.76
N TYR A 62 7.85 -7.63 5.10
CA TYR A 62 6.51 -7.04 5.17
C TYR A 62 5.42 -7.91 4.53
N TYR A 63 5.75 -8.76 3.56
CA TYR A 63 4.79 -9.70 2.98
C TYR A 63 4.40 -10.74 4.05
N SER A 64 5.41 -11.33 4.68
CA SER A 64 5.30 -12.32 5.73
C SER A 64 4.54 -11.78 6.94
N ALA A 65 4.67 -10.49 7.26
CA ALA A 65 3.91 -9.85 8.33
C ALA A 65 2.39 -10.07 8.18
N PHE A 66 1.84 -9.86 6.99
CA PHE A 66 0.41 -10.09 6.76
C PHE A 66 0.05 -11.57 6.80
N ILE A 67 0.94 -12.46 6.31
CA ILE A 67 0.74 -13.91 6.39
C ILE A 67 0.71 -14.40 7.84
N THR A 68 1.62 -13.92 8.70
CA THR A 68 1.65 -14.21 10.14
C THR A 68 0.32 -13.83 10.81
N LEU A 69 -0.21 -12.64 10.51
CA LEU A 69 -1.52 -12.22 11.01
C LEU A 69 -2.67 -13.12 10.52
N GLY A 70 -2.58 -13.60 9.28
CA GLY A 70 -3.54 -14.54 8.72
C GLY A 70 -3.49 -15.92 9.38
N GLN A 71 -2.28 -16.41 9.70
CA GLN A 71 -2.05 -17.68 10.38
C GLN A 71 -2.48 -17.63 11.85
N ALA A 72 -2.29 -16.49 12.51
CA ALA A 72 -2.77 -16.23 13.86
C ALA A 72 -4.31 -16.03 13.95
N GLY A 73 -5.02 -16.01 12.81
CA GLY A 73 -6.47 -15.83 12.77
C GLY A 73 -6.96 -14.40 13.00
N ILE A 74 -6.03 -13.43 13.09
CA ILE A 74 -6.33 -12.00 13.28
C ILE A 74 -6.93 -11.41 12.01
N LEU A 75 -6.41 -11.83 10.85
CA LEU A 75 -6.99 -11.53 9.54
C LEU A 75 -7.51 -12.82 8.90
N PRO A 76 -8.60 -12.75 8.11
CA PRO A 76 -8.96 -13.88 7.26
C PRO A 76 -7.78 -14.25 6.36
N LEU A 77 -7.31 -15.49 6.41
CA LEU A 77 -6.10 -15.93 5.71
C LEU A 77 -6.13 -15.62 4.19
N LYS A 78 -7.31 -15.74 3.57
CA LYS A 78 -7.51 -15.39 2.16
C LYS A 78 -7.24 -13.90 1.90
N PHE A 79 -7.74 -13.03 2.77
CA PHE A 79 -7.51 -11.59 2.69
C PHE A 79 -6.03 -11.26 2.92
N ALA A 80 -5.43 -11.82 3.97
CA ALA A 80 -4.01 -11.65 4.29
C ALA A 80 -3.11 -11.98 3.08
N ARG A 81 -3.35 -13.12 2.42
CA ARG A 81 -2.62 -13.51 1.20
C ARG A 81 -2.79 -12.53 0.05
N SER A 82 -4.02 -12.09 -0.22
CA SER A 82 -4.26 -11.11 -1.30
C SER A 82 -3.67 -9.73 -0.98
N PHE A 83 -3.67 -9.33 0.29
CA PHE A 83 -3.27 -8.00 0.72
C PHE A 83 -1.76 -7.89 0.95
N ALA A 84 -1.06 -8.99 1.21
CA ALA A 84 0.39 -9.01 1.44
C ALA A 84 1.21 -8.38 0.29
N GLY A 85 0.66 -8.33 -0.92
CA GLY A 85 1.23 -7.61 -2.06
C GLY A 85 1.40 -6.10 -1.87
N ILE A 86 0.76 -5.50 -0.84
CA ILE A 86 0.90 -4.08 -0.49
C ILE A 86 2.36 -3.68 -0.21
N ALA A 87 3.17 -4.62 0.31
CA ALA A 87 4.59 -4.41 0.53
C ALA A 87 5.36 -4.15 -0.78
N GLY A 88 5.09 -4.97 -1.80
CA GLY A 88 5.66 -4.81 -3.13
C GLY A 88 5.16 -3.54 -3.82
N PHE A 89 3.87 -3.26 -3.69
CA PHE A 89 3.24 -2.05 -4.21
C PHE A 89 3.89 -0.77 -3.67
N ARG A 90 4.07 -0.68 -2.34
CA ARG A 90 4.78 0.43 -1.69
C ARG A 90 6.21 0.56 -2.23
N ASN A 91 6.91 -0.54 -2.42
CA ASN A 91 8.29 -0.52 -2.95
C ASN A 91 8.36 -0.01 -4.40
N ILE A 92 7.36 -0.31 -5.22
CA ILE A 92 7.25 0.25 -6.57
C ILE A 92 7.09 1.76 -6.48
N LEU A 93 6.08 2.25 -5.74
CA LEU A 93 5.82 3.68 -5.56
C LEU A 93 7.04 4.49 -5.09
N VAL A 94 7.87 3.91 -4.21
CA VAL A 94 9.08 4.59 -3.71
C VAL A 94 10.24 4.59 -4.72
N ARG A 95 10.37 3.53 -5.52
CA ARG A 95 11.55 3.32 -6.39
C ARG A 95 11.31 3.78 -7.83
N ARG A 96 10.08 3.66 -8.33
CA ARG A 96 9.66 4.01 -9.69
C ARG A 96 8.25 4.60 -9.63
N PRO A 97 8.07 5.89 -9.96
CA PRO A 97 6.75 6.42 -10.30
C PRO A 97 6.08 5.51 -11.33
N MET A 98 4.77 5.31 -11.22
CA MET A 98 4.01 4.24 -11.88
C MET A 98 4.13 4.22 -13.42
N LEU A 99 4.61 5.30 -14.04
CA LEU A 99 4.65 5.50 -15.50
C LEU A 99 6.00 5.24 -16.17
N LEU A 100 7.08 4.91 -15.45
CA LEU A 100 8.36 4.54 -16.09
C LEU A 100 8.38 3.16 -16.77
N GLY A 101 7.21 2.54 -16.97
CA GLY A 101 7.05 1.28 -17.72
C GLY A 101 6.16 1.40 -18.98
N ALA A 102 5.67 2.60 -19.32
CA ALA A 102 4.73 2.80 -20.43
C ALA A 102 5.39 3.32 -21.72
N GLU A 103 6.70 3.61 -21.72
CA GLU A 103 7.42 4.03 -22.94
C GLU A 103 8.70 3.23 -23.16
N THR A 104 8.58 2.18 -23.96
CA THR A 104 9.56 1.94 -25.03
C THR A 104 8.81 1.68 -26.34
N PRO A 105 8.49 2.73 -27.13
CA PRO A 105 8.27 2.54 -28.54
C PRO A 105 9.63 2.24 -29.19
N ASN A 106 9.64 1.15 -29.95
CA ASN A 106 10.65 0.70 -30.93
C ASN A 106 11.44 1.82 -31.62
#